data_AF-A0A516GB54-F1
#
_entry.id   AF-A0A516GB54-F1
#
_cell.length_a   1.000
_cell.length_b   1.000
_cell.length_c   1.000
_cell.angle_alpha   90.00
_cell.angle_beta   90.00
_cell.angle_gamma   90.00
#
_symmetry.space_group_name_H-M   'P 1'
#
loop_
_entity.id
_entity.type
_entity.pdbx_description
1 polymer ?
#
loop_
_entity_poly.entity_id
_entity_poly.type
_entity_poly.pdbx_seq_one_letter_code
_entity_poly.pdbx_strand_id
1 'polypeptide(L)'
;MRPQPWHIIVLVIALIVLFGWKSLPNMARSLGQSMRIFKSEVDQMKEPSAASQDTVRGERADGDERRSRTSDLGDRARGAASDLGDRARDTADGVKDHGASVRDEFRDGLHGDDRPASDVPHDDTRG
;
A
#
# COMPACT_ATOMS: atom_id res chain seq x y z
N MET A 1 -4.78 11.00 -48.45
CA MET A 1 -3.79 11.26 -47.39
C MET A 1 -3.21 9.92 -46.95
N ARG A 2 -1.97 9.60 -47.32
CA ARG A 2 -1.35 8.32 -46.97
C ARG A 2 -0.81 8.42 -45.54
N PRO A 3 -1.28 7.61 -44.58
CA PRO A 3 -0.71 7.65 -43.24
C PRO A 3 0.74 7.20 -43.34
N GLN A 4 1.66 8.14 -43.20
CA GLN A 4 3.07 7.81 -43.09
C GLN A 4 3.28 7.14 -41.72
N PRO A 5 4.07 6.05 -41.64
CA PRO A 5 4.35 5.33 -40.39
C PRO A 5 4.74 6.26 -39.23
N TRP A 6 5.34 7.39 -39.56
CA TRP A 6 5.68 8.48 -38.64
C TRP A 6 4.52 8.97 -37.75
N HIS A 7 3.30 9.04 -38.27
CA HIS A 7 2.15 9.55 -37.52
C HIS A 7 1.77 8.63 -36.35
N ILE A 8 1.95 7.32 -36.54
CA ILE A 8 1.64 6.31 -35.51
C ILE A 8 2.62 6.45 -34.35
N ILE A 9 3.90 6.69 -34.64
CA ILE A 9 4.94 6.90 -33.62
C ILE A 9 4.60 8.13 -32.78
N VAL A 10 4.24 9.25 -33.42
CA VAL A 10 3.84 10.48 -32.71
C VAL A 10 2.62 10.23 -31.83
N LEU A 11 1.62 9.48 -32.30
CA LEU A 11 0.43 9.13 -31.51
C LEU A 11 0.78 8.29 -30.27
N VAL A 12 1.64 7.28 -30.43
CA VAL A 12 2.10 6.44 -29.31
C VAL A 12 2.86 7.27 -28.28
N ILE A 13 3.75 8.16 -28.73
CA ILE A 13 4.47 9.07 -27.83
C ILE A 13 3.49 9.98 -27.09
N ALA A 14 2.49 10.55 -27.78
CA ALA A 14 1.47 11.37 -27.15
C ALA A 14 0.69 10.58 -26.07
N LEU A 15 0.33 9.32 -26.33
CA LEU A 15 -0.31 8.46 -25.33
C LEU A 15 0.61 8.19 -24.13
N ILE A 16 1.90 7.95 -24.34
CA ILE A 16 2.86 7.74 -23.24
C ILE A 16 2.98 9.01 -22.39
N VAL A 17 2.96 10.20 -22.99
CA VAL A 17 3.08 11.46 -22.25
C VAL A 17 1.79 11.76 -21.47
N LEU A 18 0.61 11.56 -22.07
CA LEU A 18 -0.68 11.85 -21.42
C LEU A 18 -1.04 10.80 -20.37
N PHE A 19 -0.92 9.51 -20.71
CA PHE A 19 -1.32 8.41 -19.83
C PHE A 19 -0.18 7.93 -18.93
N GLY A 20 1.09 8.16 -19.31
CA GLY A 20 2.26 7.65 -18.62
C GLY A 20 2.74 6.29 -19.18
N TRP A 21 4.06 6.08 -19.11
CA TRP A 21 4.73 4.85 -19.59
C TRP A 21 4.26 3.56 -18.89
N LYS A 22 3.79 3.66 -17.64
CA LYS A 22 3.24 2.52 -16.86
C LYS A 22 1.77 2.22 -17.19
N SER A 23 1.03 3.18 -17.77
CA SER A 23 -0.42 3.06 -17.97
C SER A 23 -0.79 2.36 -19.26
N LEU A 24 -0.02 2.54 -20.34
CA LEU A 24 -0.19 1.77 -21.58
C LEU A 24 -0.16 0.25 -21.36
N PRO A 25 0.89 -0.33 -20.74
CA PRO A 25 0.94 -1.77 -20.54
C PRO A 25 -0.13 -2.26 -19.55
N ASN A 26 -0.44 -1.48 -18.51
CA ASN A 26 -1.46 -1.86 -17.53
C ASN A 26 -2.88 -1.84 -18.13
N MET A 27 -3.22 -0.81 -18.92
CA MET A 27 -4.51 -0.73 -19.60
C MET A 27 -4.64 -1.77 -20.71
N ALA A 28 -3.59 -1.98 -21.52
CA ALA A 28 -3.58 -3.03 -22.53
C ALA A 28 -3.76 -4.42 -21.91
N ARG A 29 -3.16 -4.69 -20.73
CA ARG A 29 -3.31 -5.96 -20.02
C ARG A 29 -4.74 -6.17 -19.50
N SER A 30 -5.36 -5.12 -18.98
CA SER A 30 -6.77 -5.15 -18.51
C SER A 30 -7.75 -5.34 -19.68
N LEU A 31 -7.59 -4.57 -20.76
CA LEU A 31 -8.39 -4.66 -21.98
C LEU A 31 -8.23 -6.04 -22.67
N GLY A 32 -6.99 -6.55 -22.74
CA GLY A 32 -6.70 -7.86 -23.31
C GLY A 32 -7.32 -9.02 -22.52
N GLN A 33 -7.42 -8.90 -21.19
CA GLN A 33 -8.07 -9.91 -20.35
C GLN A 33 -9.58 -9.98 -20.63
N SER A 34 -10.26 -8.84 -20.75
CA SER A 34 -11.70 -8.78 -21.10
C SER A 34 -11.96 -9.24 -22.54
N MET A 35 -11.07 -8.87 -23.49
CA MET A 35 -11.16 -9.33 -24.88
C MET A 35 -11.01 -10.85 -25.02
N ARG A 36 -10.22 -11.50 -24.17
CA ARG A 36 -10.06 -12.97 -24.21
C ARG A 36 -11.37 -13.68 -23.85
N ILE A 37 -12.07 -13.18 -22.84
CA ILE A 37 -13.37 -13.74 -22.39
C ILE A 37 -14.43 -13.49 -23.47
N PHE A 38 -14.52 -12.25 -23.94
CA PHE A 38 -15.44 -11.88 -25.01
C PHE A 38 -15.16 -12.68 -26.30
N LYS A 39 -13.89 -12.89 -26.65
CA LYS A 39 -13.51 -13.73 -27.78
C LYS A 39 -13.96 -15.17 -27.59
N SER A 40 -13.72 -15.79 -26.43
CA SER A 40 -14.16 -17.17 -26.18
C SER A 40 -15.68 -17.34 -26.16
N GLU A 41 -16.43 -16.31 -25.79
CA GLU A 41 -17.90 -16.35 -25.80
C GLU A 41 -18.46 -16.17 -27.22
N VAL A 42 -17.88 -15.25 -28.00
CA VAL A 42 -18.23 -15.04 -29.41
C VAL A 42 -17.81 -16.22 -30.29
N ASP A 43 -16.70 -16.89 -29.99
CA ASP A 43 -16.20 -18.07 -30.73
C ASP A 43 -17.13 -19.28 -30.51
N GLN A 44 -17.64 -19.45 -29.29
CA GLN A 44 -18.62 -20.50 -28.96
C GLN A 44 -19.97 -20.30 -29.65
N MET A 45 -20.35 -19.05 -29.93
CA MET A 45 -21.54 -18.76 -30.72
C MET A 45 -21.32 -19.01 -32.23
N LYS A 46 -20.06 -19.09 -32.67
CA LYS A 46 -19.70 -19.20 -34.08
C LYS A 46 -19.45 -20.63 -34.56
N GLU A 47 -19.01 -21.57 -33.72
CA GLU A 47 -18.72 -22.93 -34.19
C GLU A 47 -19.11 -24.05 -33.20
N PRO A 48 -19.95 -25.03 -33.61
CA PRO A 48 -20.00 -26.33 -32.99
C PRO A 48 -19.09 -27.30 -33.75
N SER A 49 -17.76 -27.14 -33.69
CA SER A 49 -16.76 -28.23 -33.82
C SER A 49 -15.35 -27.70 -34.11
N ALA A 50 -14.36 -28.26 -33.40
CA ALA A 50 -12.93 -28.31 -33.71
C ALA A 50 -12.04 -27.07 -33.41
N ALA A 51 -11.34 -27.17 -32.28
CA ALA A 51 -9.90 -26.99 -32.22
C ALA A 51 -9.29 -25.61 -32.62
N SER A 52 -9.48 -24.61 -31.77
CA SER A 52 -8.47 -23.56 -31.52
C SER A 52 -7.88 -23.71 -30.11
N GLN A 53 -7.19 -24.83 -29.85
CA GLN A 53 -5.71 -24.91 -29.87
C GLN A 53 -5.00 -24.06 -28.80
N ASP A 54 -4.87 -24.65 -27.62
CA ASP A 54 -3.58 -25.16 -27.08
C ASP A 54 -2.36 -24.21 -27.00
N THR A 55 -2.51 -22.91 -27.23
CA THR A 55 -1.38 -21.95 -27.21
C THR A 55 -1.43 -20.92 -26.08
N VAL A 56 -2.44 -20.93 -25.20
CA VAL A 56 -2.52 -19.96 -24.07
C VAL A 56 -2.51 -20.63 -22.68
N ARG A 57 -2.48 -21.97 -22.58
CA ARG A 57 -2.51 -22.69 -21.30
C ARG A 57 -1.16 -22.76 -20.58
N GLY A 58 -0.05 -22.51 -21.28
CA GLY A 58 1.30 -22.62 -20.70
C GLY A 58 1.73 -21.51 -19.72
N GLU A 59 1.10 -20.33 -19.71
CA GLU A 59 1.68 -19.16 -19.00
C GLU A 59 0.89 -18.64 -17.79
N ARG A 60 -0.21 -19.30 -17.37
CA ARG A 60 -0.99 -18.84 -16.20
C ARG A 60 -1.12 -19.84 -15.04
N ALA A 61 -0.77 -21.10 -15.23
CA ALA A 61 -0.96 -22.11 -14.18
C ALA A 61 0.12 -22.09 -13.08
N ASP A 62 1.34 -21.61 -13.38
CA ASP A 62 2.47 -21.72 -12.43
C ASP A 62 2.55 -20.57 -11.40
N GLY A 63 1.97 -19.40 -11.71
CA GLY A 63 2.06 -18.21 -10.87
C GLY A 63 1.06 -18.13 -9.72
N ASP A 64 -0.04 -18.88 -9.79
CA ASP A 64 -1.18 -18.77 -8.87
C ASP A 64 -1.06 -19.77 -7.70
N GLU A 65 -0.65 -21.01 -7.95
CA GLU A 65 -0.42 -22.01 -6.89
C GLU A 65 0.75 -21.65 -5.97
N ARG A 66 1.82 -21.04 -6.51
CA ARG A 66 2.98 -20.61 -5.71
C ARG A 66 2.64 -19.42 -4.83
N ARG A 67 1.74 -18.53 -5.27
CA ARG A 67 1.29 -17.37 -4.53
C ARG A 67 0.39 -17.78 -3.35
N SER A 68 -0.55 -18.70 -3.60
CA SER A 68 -1.48 -19.20 -2.58
C SER A 68 -0.79 -19.94 -1.43
N ARG A 69 0.21 -20.79 -1.70
CA ARG A 69 0.96 -21.44 -0.61
C ARG A 69 1.79 -20.45 0.21
N THR A 70 2.32 -19.40 -0.41
CA THR A 70 3.10 -18.38 0.30
C THR A 70 2.24 -17.44 1.14
N SER A 71 1.01 -17.15 0.72
CA SER A 71 0.05 -16.37 1.51
C SER A 71 -0.42 -17.13 2.75
N ASP A 72 -0.77 -18.42 2.62
CA ASP A 72 -1.21 -19.24 3.76
C ASP A 72 -0.12 -19.36 4.86
N LEU A 73 1.15 -19.45 4.46
CA LEU A 73 2.29 -19.45 5.38
C LEU A 73 2.50 -18.08 6.05
N GLY A 74 2.33 -17.00 5.29
CA GLY A 74 2.46 -15.62 5.78
C GLY A 74 1.37 -15.24 6.77
N ASP A 75 0.12 -15.64 6.51
CA ASP A 75 -1.02 -15.32 7.36
C ASP A 75 -0.94 -16.05 8.70
N ARG A 76 -0.47 -17.32 8.72
CA ARG A 76 -0.20 -18.05 9.95
C ARG A 76 0.93 -17.43 10.78
N ALA A 77 2.01 -17.00 10.13
CA ALA A 77 3.13 -16.36 10.83
C ALA A 77 2.73 -15.00 11.42
N ARG A 78 1.91 -14.22 10.69
CA ARG A 78 1.36 -12.95 11.17
C ARG A 78 0.40 -13.14 12.34
N GLY A 79 -0.47 -14.15 12.29
CA GLY A 79 -1.36 -14.48 13.42
C GLY A 79 -0.59 -14.75 14.70
N ALA A 80 0.42 -15.62 14.64
CA ALA A 80 1.27 -15.93 15.79
C ALA A 80 2.03 -14.70 16.34
N ALA A 81 2.49 -13.81 15.46
CA ALA A 81 3.16 -12.58 15.89
C ALA A 81 2.20 -11.57 16.54
N SER A 82 0.96 -11.47 16.04
CA SER A 82 -0.09 -10.62 16.61
C SER A 82 -0.51 -11.10 18.00
N ASP A 83 -0.68 -12.41 18.19
CA ASP A 83 -1.05 -13.00 19.49
C ASP A 83 0.00 -12.69 20.57
N LEU A 84 1.29 -12.74 20.20
CA LEU A 84 2.40 -12.33 21.07
C LEU A 84 2.38 -10.82 21.36
N GLY A 85 2.11 -10.00 20.33
CA GLY A 85 2.03 -8.55 20.46
C GLY A 85 0.88 -8.10 21.36
N ASP A 86 -0.29 -8.71 21.24
CA ASP A 86 -1.47 -8.38 22.05
C ASP A 86 -1.26 -8.75 23.51
N ARG A 87 -0.59 -9.88 23.78
CA ARG A 87 -0.21 -10.26 25.15
C ARG A 87 0.81 -9.30 25.77
N ALA A 88 1.75 -8.80 24.97
CA ALA A 88 2.72 -7.80 25.43
C ALA A 88 2.06 -6.43 25.70
N ARG A 89 1.10 -6.02 24.86
CA ARG A 89 0.33 -4.78 25.04
C ARG A 89 -0.54 -4.82 26.30
N ASP A 90 -1.26 -5.91 26.51
CA ASP A 90 -2.10 -6.11 27.69
C ASP A 90 -1.28 -5.96 28.99
N THR A 91 -0.06 -6.50 28.99
CA THR A 91 0.88 -6.34 30.11
C THR A 91 1.36 -4.90 30.26
N ALA A 92 1.67 -4.20 29.16
CA ALA A 92 2.17 -2.83 29.18
C ALA A 92 1.10 -1.82 29.61
N ASP A 93 -0.15 -2.01 29.20
CA ASP A 93 -1.25 -1.14 29.58
C ASP A 93 -1.59 -1.30 31.06
N GLY A 94 -1.56 -2.54 31.60
CA GLY A 94 -1.70 -2.77 33.05
C GLY A 94 -0.65 -2.04 33.89
N VAL A 95 0.60 -1.93 33.39
CA VAL A 95 1.69 -1.20 34.07
C VAL A 95 1.48 0.32 33.99
N LYS A 96 1.04 0.85 32.85
CA LYS A 96 0.80 2.28 32.68
C LYS A 96 -0.36 2.78 33.55
N ASP A 97 -1.41 1.99 33.68
CA ASP A 97 -2.57 2.33 34.53
C ASP A 97 -2.16 2.43 36.00
N HIS A 98 -1.32 1.51 36.48
CA HIS A 98 -0.76 1.59 37.83
C HIS A 98 0.18 2.80 38.00
N GLY A 99 1.02 3.09 37.01
CA GLY A 99 1.91 4.26 37.05
C GLY A 99 1.18 5.60 36.99
N ALA A 100 0.05 5.67 36.28
CA ALA A 100 -0.76 6.88 36.17
C ALA A 100 -1.37 7.27 37.53
N SER A 101 -1.88 6.28 38.29
CA SER A 101 -2.38 6.49 39.65
C SER A 101 -1.33 7.13 40.57
N VAL A 102 -0.07 6.66 40.53
CA VAL A 102 1.02 7.21 41.36
C VAL A 102 1.43 8.61 40.88
N ARG A 103 1.45 8.83 39.57
CA ARG A 103 1.84 10.11 38.98
C ARG A 103 0.83 11.22 39.28
N ASP A 104 -0.46 10.91 39.23
CA ASP A 104 -1.51 11.89 39.45
C ASP A 104 -1.58 12.28 40.95
N GLU A 105 -1.31 11.34 41.86
CA GLU A 105 -1.12 11.65 43.30
C GLU A 105 0.04 12.63 43.56
N PHE A 106 1.16 12.49 42.84
CA PHE A 106 2.32 13.39 42.99
C PHE A 106 2.10 14.77 42.33
N ARG A 107 1.32 14.83 41.24
CA ARG A 107 1.07 16.06 40.49
C ARG A 107 0.19 17.04 41.27
N ASP A 108 -0.82 16.53 41.98
CA ASP A 108 -1.74 17.38 42.74
C ASP A 108 -1.05 18.11 43.91
N GLY A 109 0.08 17.59 44.39
CA GLY A 109 0.87 18.21 45.45
C GLY A 109 1.71 19.44 45.06
N LEU A 110 1.79 19.83 43.78
CA LEU A 110 2.72 20.86 43.29
C LEU A 110 2.09 22.20 42.84
N HIS A 111 0.77 22.37 42.89
CA HIS A 111 0.10 23.63 42.53
C HIS A 111 0.08 24.65 43.70
N GLY A 112 1.24 25.18 44.05
CA GLY A 112 1.34 26.34 44.95
C GLY A 112 2.70 27.01 44.92
N ASP A 113 2.88 28.02 44.06
CA ASP A 113 3.67 29.24 44.29
C ASP A 113 3.94 30.00 42.97
N ASP A 114 3.15 31.03 42.67
CA ASP A 114 3.50 32.06 41.68
C ASP A 114 4.11 33.27 42.41
N ARG A 115 5.44 33.44 42.34
CA ARG A 115 6.11 34.71 42.72
C ARG A 115 6.87 35.29 41.53
N PRO A 116 6.65 36.57 41.16
CA PRO A 116 7.36 37.21 40.05
C PRO A 116 8.79 37.60 40.44
N ALA A 117 9.77 37.08 39.70
CA ALA A 117 11.18 37.44 39.81
C ALA A 117 11.44 38.84 39.23
N SER A 118 12.21 39.63 39.98
CA SER A 118 12.68 40.98 39.66
C SER A 118 14.04 40.90 38.98
N ASP A 119 14.12 41.34 37.72
CA ASP A 119 15.41 41.54 37.04
C ASP A 119 15.84 43.01 37.18
N VAL A 120 16.95 43.20 37.88
CA VAL A 120 17.66 44.48 38.11
C VAL A 120 18.86 44.53 37.14
N PRO A 121 18.92 45.47 36.19
CA PRO A 121 20.10 45.62 35.33
C PRO A 121 21.22 46.43 36.00
N HIS A 122 22.44 45.96 35.74
CA HIS A 122 23.71 46.38 36.32
C HIS A 122 24.29 47.70 35.75
N ASP A 123 25.07 48.31 36.65
CA ASP A 123 26.14 49.30 36.53
C ASP A 123 27.04 49.18 35.29
N ASP A 124 27.39 50.32 34.69
CA ASP A 124 28.61 50.45 33.87
C ASP A 124 29.22 51.84 34.08
N THR A 125 30.20 51.85 34.98
CA THR A 125 31.24 52.86 35.10
C THR A 125 32.18 52.78 33.89
N ARG A 126 32.52 53.93 33.28
CA ARG A 126 33.85 54.30 32.73
C ARG A 126 33.74 55.43 31.71
N GLY A 127 34.59 56.44 31.88
CA GLY A 127 34.92 57.43 30.85
C GLY A 127 35.15 58.80 31.42
#